data_AF-A0A8W8NL42-F1
#
_entry.id   AF-A0A8W8NL42-F1
#
_cell.length_a   1.000
_cell.length_b   1.000
_cell.length_c   1.000
_cell.angle_alpha   90.00
_cell.angle_beta   90.00
_cell.angle_gamma   90.00
#
_symmetry.space_group_name_H-M   'P 1'
#
loop_
_entity.id
_entity.type
_entity.pdbx_description
1 polymer ?
#
loop_
_entity_poly.entity_id
_entity_poly.type
_entity_poly.pdbx_seq_one_letter_code
_entity_poly.pdbx_strand_id
1 'polypeptide(L)'
;MKPAFMSRLIILSLVFAVGAHAFDADAIAQAACAASSPGGFVSAIRRTCSGTQASCNTICSNAISGMRAIYGNQGSTTGTCFQAFHFYYKHATLKPEEKGKALLAMHRYRDGCNSTSCGPNFCCCKA
;
A
#
# COMPACT_ATOMS: atom_id res chain seq x y z
N MET A 1 -5.42 -47.48 -47.89
CA MET A 1 -4.80 -46.53 -46.94
C MET A 1 -5.42 -45.15 -47.21
N LYS A 2 -6.20 -44.58 -46.28
CA LYS A 2 -6.84 -43.25 -46.39
C LYS A 2 -6.19 -42.33 -45.34
N PRO A 3 -5.78 -41.09 -45.66
CA PRO A 3 -5.25 -40.18 -44.66
C PRO A 3 -6.42 -39.49 -43.95
N ALA A 4 -6.46 -39.57 -42.61
CA ALA A 4 -7.37 -38.78 -41.80
C ALA A 4 -6.76 -37.40 -41.58
N PHE A 5 -7.34 -36.39 -42.22
CA PHE A 5 -7.07 -34.98 -41.97
C PHE A 5 -7.97 -34.56 -40.81
N MET A 6 -7.44 -34.47 -39.59
CA MET A 6 -8.17 -33.84 -38.48
C MET A 6 -7.47 -32.55 -38.05
N SER A 7 -8.20 -31.48 -38.36
CA SER A 7 -7.92 -30.07 -38.09
C SER A 7 -7.64 -29.82 -36.61
N ARG A 8 -6.50 -29.19 -36.30
CA ARG A 8 -6.20 -28.68 -34.96
C ARG A 8 -6.98 -27.39 -34.75
N LEU A 9 -7.97 -27.43 -33.86
CA LEU A 9 -8.68 -26.24 -33.39
C LEU A 9 -7.71 -25.37 -32.56
N ILE A 10 -7.29 -24.22 -33.07
CA ILE A 10 -6.54 -23.23 -32.31
C ILE A 10 -7.55 -22.28 -31.66
N ILE A 11 -7.77 -22.45 -30.36
CA ILE A 11 -8.58 -21.52 -29.57
C ILE A 11 -7.71 -20.31 -29.25
N LEU A 12 -7.90 -19.21 -29.96
CA LEU A 12 -7.24 -17.93 -29.70
C LEU A 12 -8.05 -17.17 -28.64
N SER A 13 -7.74 -17.37 -27.36
CA SER A 13 -8.31 -16.58 -26.27
C SER A 13 -7.68 -15.19 -26.24
N LEU A 14 -8.40 -14.20 -26.78
CA LEU A 14 -8.08 -12.78 -26.61
C LEU A 14 -8.39 -12.37 -25.16
N VAL A 15 -7.35 -12.35 -24.31
CA VAL A 15 -7.44 -11.71 -22.99
C VAL A 15 -7.34 -10.20 -23.20
N PHE A 16 -8.48 -9.50 -23.15
CA PHE A 16 -8.48 -8.05 -23.02
C PHE A 16 -8.06 -7.69 -21.59
N ALA A 17 -6.75 -7.53 -21.38
CA ALA A 17 -6.25 -6.86 -20.19
C ALA A 17 -6.58 -5.36 -20.30
N VAL A 18 -7.78 -4.97 -19.90
CA VAL A 18 -8.09 -3.56 -19.65
C VAL A 18 -7.31 -3.17 -18.40
N GLY A 19 -6.10 -2.66 -18.60
CA GLY A 19 -5.24 -2.13 -17.55
C GLY A 19 -5.87 -0.90 -16.92
N ALA A 20 -6.83 -1.08 -16.02
CA ALA A 20 -7.19 -0.09 -15.04
C ALA A 20 -6.02 -0.03 -14.03
N HIS A 21 -4.97 0.73 -14.36
CA HIS A 21 -3.89 1.04 -13.44
C HIS A 21 -4.41 2.00 -12.37
N ALA A 22 -5.30 1.54 -11.50
CA ALA A 22 -5.63 2.26 -10.29
C ALA A 22 -4.39 2.31 -9.40
N PHE A 23 -3.95 3.51 -9.03
CA PHE A 23 -2.89 3.67 -8.04
C PHE A 23 -3.32 2.99 -6.74
N ASP A 24 -2.56 1.97 -6.34
CA ASP A 24 -2.72 1.34 -5.04
C ASP A 24 -2.11 2.24 -3.96
N ALA A 25 -2.97 2.96 -3.23
CA ALA A 25 -2.59 3.83 -2.13
C ALA A 25 -1.75 3.08 -1.08
N ASP A 26 -2.04 1.80 -0.85
CA ASP A 26 -1.29 0.99 0.11
C ASP A 26 0.13 0.71 -0.42
N ALA A 27 0.29 0.42 -1.72
CA ALA A 27 1.60 0.23 -2.33
C ALA A 27 2.46 1.52 -2.33
N ILE A 28 1.85 2.67 -2.61
CA ILE A 28 2.54 3.98 -2.56
C ILE A 28 2.96 4.30 -1.12
N ALA A 29 2.05 4.10 -0.15
CA ALA A 29 2.35 4.32 1.25
C ALA A 29 3.44 3.35 1.75
N GLN A 30 3.40 2.07 1.34
CA GLN A 30 4.43 1.08 1.64
C GLN A 30 5.80 1.54 1.14
N ALA A 31 5.89 2.01 -0.11
CA ALA A 31 7.13 2.53 -0.68
C ALA A 31 7.63 3.77 0.08
N ALA A 32 6.75 4.72 0.40
CA ALA A 32 7.09 5.93 1.15
C ALA A 32 7.58 5.62 2.59
N CYS A 33 6.93 4.68 3.27
CA CYS A 33 7.36 4.22 4.59
C CYS A 33 8.71 3.52 4.53
N ALA A 34 8.91 2.60 3.57
CA ALA A 34 10.18 1.90 3.39
C ALA A 34 11.34 2.89 3.13
N ALA A 35 11.13 3.85 2.24
CA ALA A 35 12.12 4.88 1.93
C ALA A 35 12.43 5.84 3.10
N SER A 36 11.47 6.00 4.03
CA SER A 36 11.64 6.86 5.21
C SER A 36 12.17 6.12 6.45
N SER A 37 12.41 4.82 6.32
CA SER A 37 12.73 3.95 7.46
C SER A 37 14.16 4.13 7.95
N PRO A 38 14.39 4.09 9.28
CA PRO A 38 15.73 3.97 9.84
C PRO A 38 16.31 2.53 9.71
N GLY A 39 15.55 1.58 9.15
CA GLY A 39 15.94 0.17 8.97
C GLY A 39 14.89 -0.81 9.49
N GLY A 40 15.16 -2.12 9.33
CA GLY A 40 14.26 -3.20 9.75
C GLY A 40 13.16 -3.54 8.73
N PHE A 41 12.22 -4.40 9.12
CA PHE A 41 11.06 -4.74 8.31
C PHE A 41 10.01 -3.66 8.44
N VAL A 42 9.54 -3.13 7.31
CA VAL A 42 8.63 -1.98 7.27
C VAL A 42 7.27 -2.40 6.75
N SER A 43 6.22 -1.90 7.37
CA SER A 43 4.85 -2.03 6.89
C SER A 43 4.14 -0.68 6.98
N ALA A 44 3.50 -0.28 5.89
CA ALA A 44 2.52 0.79 5.90
C ALA A 44 1.17 0.21 6.27
N ILE A 45 0.57 0.71 7.35
CA ILE A 45 -0.71 0.25 7.85
C ILE A 45 -1.73 1.35 7.67
N ARG A 46 -2.79 1.06 6.91
CA ARG A 46 -3.88 2.01 6.69
C ARG A 46 -4.59 2.28 8.02
N ARG A 47 -4.79 3.56 8.30
CA ARG A 47 -5.47 4.05 9.50
C ARG A 47 -6.87 4.50 9.13
N THR A 48 -7.88 3.88 9.75
CA THR A 48 -9.28 4.28 9.58
C THR A 48 -9.59 5.51 10.42
N CYS A 49 -10.15 6.54 9.79
CA CYS A 49 -10.67 7.72 10.46
C CYS A 49 -12.17 7.51 10.78
N SER A 50 -12.49 7.02 11.97
CA SER A 50 -13.86 6.98 12.49
C SER A 50 -13.85 6.99 14.03
N GLY A 51 -14.70 7.82 14.65
CA GLY A 51 -14.84 7.89 16.11
C GLY A 51 -13.53 8.20 16.86
N THR A 52 -13.28 7.51 17.98
CA THR A 52 -12.04 7.59 18.76
C THR A 52 -10.91 6.87 18.03
N GLN A 53 -9.96 7.62 17.48
CA GLN A 53 -8.92 7.05 16.61
C GLN A 53 -7.69 6.63 17.42
N ALA A 54 -7.28 5.37 17.25
CA ALA A 54 -6.00 4.90 17.78
C ALA A 54 -4.84 5.71 17.19
N SER A 55 -3.82 5.97 18.01
CA SER A 55 -2.55 6.53 17.55
C SER A 55 -1.82 5.52 16.65
N CYS A 56 -0.92 6.00 15.79
CA CYS A 56 -0.10 5.08 15.01
C CYS A 56 0.84 4.24 15.90
N ASN A 57 1.24 4.74 17.06
CA ASN A 57 1.93 3.92 18.07
C ASN A 57 1.10 2.69 18.48
N THR A 58 -0.17 2.89 18.82
CA THR A 58 -1.09 1.80 19.17
C THR A 58 -1.31 0.86 17.98
N ILE A 59 -1.50 1.40 16.78
CA ILE A 59 -1.71 0.61 15.56
C ILE A 59 -0.51 -0.29 15.27
N CYS A 60 0.71 0.26 15.30
CA CYS A 60 1.93 -0.52 15.04
C CYS A 60 2.17 -1.58 16.12
N SER A 61 1.93 -1.25 17.40
CA SER A 61 2.06 -2.23 18.49
C SER A 61 1.11 -3.40 18.29
N ASN A 62 -0.13 -3.15 17.87
CA ASN A 62 -1.14 -4.19 17.67
C ASN A 62 -0.91 -5.02 16.39
N ALA A 63 -0.23 -4.44 15.39
CA ALA A 63 -0.03 -5.10 14.10
C ALA A 63 1.16 -6.08 14.06
N ILE A 64 1.97 -6.16 15.12
CA ILE A 64 3.23 -6.91 15.08
C ILE A 64 3.05 -8.38 14.74
N SER A 65 1.98 -9.04 15.22
CA SER A 65 1.70 -10.43 14.87
C SER A 65 1.45 -10.61 13.36
N GLY A 66 0.68 -9.70 12.75
CA GLY A 66 0.42 -9.69 11.32
C GLY A 66 1.65 -9.35 10.50
N MET A 67 2.48 -8.41 10.97
CA MET A 67 3.78 -8.11 10.33
C MET A 67 4.68 -9.35 10.33
N ARG A 68 4.82 -10.02 11.49
CA ARG A 68 5.65 -11.22 11.65
C ARG A 68 5.15 -12.42 10.86
N ALA A 69 3.86 -12.49 10.55
CA ALA A 69 3.34 -13.52 9.66
C ALA A 69 3.95 -13.44 8.24
N ILE A 70 4.50 -12.29 7.84
CA ILE A 70 5.10 -12.08 6.50
C ILE A 70 6.58 -12.47 6.48
N TYR A 71 7.37 -12.08 7.48
CA TYR A 71 8.83 -12.31 7.53
C TYR A 71 9.26 -13.37 8.57
N GLY A 72 8.30 -14.07 9.18
CA GLY A 72 8.54 -15.15 10.13
C GLY A 72 9.27 -14.70 11.39
N ASN A 73 10.27 -15.48 11.80
CA ASN A 73 10.99 -15.26 13.05
C ASN A 73 12.11 -14.20 12.97
N GLN A 74 12.21 -13.49 11.84
CA GLN A 74 13.17 -12.40 11.65
C GLN A 74 12.67 -11.10 12.30
N GLY A 75 13.52 -10.08 12.42
CA GLY A 75 13.15 -8.74 12.93
C GLY A 75 12.74 -8.69 14.40
N SER A 76 12.26 -7.52 14.85
CA SER A 76 11.78 -7.31 16.22
C SER A 76 10.48 -8.08 16.51
N THR A 77 10.27 -8.38 17.79
CA THR A 77 9.01 -8.88 18.35
C THR A 77 8.06 -7.77 18.76
N THR A 78 8.45 -6.50 18.56
CA THR A 78 7.68 -5.30 18.88
C THR A 78 7.50 -4.43 17.64
N GLY A 79 6.25 -4.05 17.36
CA GLY A 79 5.91 -3.11 16.30
C GLY A 79 5.99 -1.68 16.80
N THR A 80 6.79 -0.85 16.14
CA THR A 80 6.99 0.56 16.53
C THR A 80 6.64 1.49 15.38
N CYS A 81 5.96 2.60 15.69
CA CYS A 81 5.77 3.65 14.71
C CYS A 81 7.02 4.51 14.63
N PHE A 82 7.46 4.83 13.41
CA PHE A 82 8.54 5.80 13.19
C PHE A 82 8.11 6.96 12.29
N GLN A 83 7.00 6.81 11.56
CA GLN A 83 6.43 7.88 10.76
C GLN A 83 4.93 7.68 10.53
N ALA A 84 4.21 8.74 10.17
CA ALA A 84 2.85 8.67 9.63
C ALA A 84 2.67 9.63 8.46
N PHE A 85 1.82 9.25 7.52
CA PHE A 85 1.53 10.02 6.31
C PHE A 85 0.02 10.27 6.14
N HIS A 86 -0.33 11.38 5.48
CA HIS A 86 -1.61 11.50 4.80
C HIS A 86 -1.39 11.41 3.29
N PHE A 87 -1.97 10.39 2.66
CA PHE A 87 -2.00 10.29 1.21
C PHE A 87 -3.29 10.89 0.66
N TYR A 88 -3.14 11.94 -0.17
CA TYR A 88 -4.22 12.54 -0.93
C TYR A 88 -4.16 12.03 -2.37
N TYR A 89 -5.27 11.48 -2.86
CA TYR A 89 -5.40 11.05 -4.25
C TYR A 89 -6.71 11.57 -4.84
N LYS A 90 -6.65 12.07 -6.08
CA LYS A 90 -7.85 12.53 -6.80
C LYS A 90 -8.50 11.42 -7.60
N HIS A 91 -7.77 10.73 -8.48
CA HIS A 91 -8.32 9.64 -9.31
C HIS A 91 -7.28 8.57 -9.66
N ALA A 92 -7.79 7.39 -10.02
CA ALA A 92 -7.02 6.20 -10.37
C ALA A 92 -6.28 6.29 -11.72
N THR A 93 -6.82 7.04 -12.69
CA THR A 93 -6.33 7.03 -14.08
C THR A 93 -5.97 8.44 -14.54
N LEU A 94 -4.74 8.61 -15.03
CA LEU A 94 -4.27 9.83 -15.69
C LEU A 94 -5.02 10.03 -17.02
N LYS A 95 -5.83 11.08 -17.11
CA LYS A 95 -6.44 11.49 -18.38
C LYS A 95 -5.53 12.46 -19.14
N PRO A 96 -5.58 12.51 -20.49
CA PRO A 96 -4.72 13.40 -21.28
C PRO A 96 -4.75 14.87 -20.84
N GLU A 97 -5.91 15.38 -20.43
CA GLU A 97 -6.14 16.74 -19.92
C GLU A 97 -5.57 17.00 -18.52
N GLU A 98 -5.04 15.98 -17.86
CA GLU A 98 -4.44 16.06 -16.52
C GLU A 98 -2.90 16.10 -16.56
N LYS A 99 -2.30 16.02 -17.75
CA LYS A 99 -0.85 16.21 -17.92
C LYS A 99 -0.41 17.54 -17.30
N GLY A 100 0.66 17.50 -16.51
CA GLY A 100 1.22 18.67 -15.81
C GLY A 100 0.47 19.06 -14.53
N LYS A 101 -0.57 18.34 -14.11
CA LYS A 101 -1.29 18.60 -12.84
C LYS A 101 -0.81 17.66 -11.74
N ALA A 102 -0.80 18.15 -10.50
CA ALA A 102 -0.60 17.31 -9.32
C ALA A 102 -1.87 16.48 -9.03
N LEU A 103 -1.79 15.16 -9.24
CA LEU A 103 -2.91 14.23 -8.99
C LEU A 103 -2.82 13.49 -7.66
N LEU A 104 -1.61 13.46 -7.09
CA LEU A 104 -1.28 12.81 -5.84
C LEU A 104 -0.48 13.79 -4.97
N ALA A 105 -0.70 13.74 -3.67
CA ALA A 105 0.14 14.43 -2.70
C ALA A 105 0.31 13.57 -1.44
N MET A 106 1.48 13.65 -0.81
CA MET A 106 1.77 12.95 0.44
C MET A 106 2.21 13.98 1.48
N HIS A 107 1.45 14.11 2.56
CA HIS A 107 1.85 14.93 3.71
C HIS A 107 2.56 14.07 4.75
N ARG A 108 3.83 14.40 5.01
CA ARG A 108 4.67 13.78 6.03
C ARG A 108 4.47 14.48 7.36
N TYR A 109 3.97 13.78 8.37
CA TYR A 109 3.84 14.38 9.70
C TYR A 109 5.18 14.41 10.42
N ARG A 110 5.42 15.43 11.24
CA ARG A 110 6.59 15.47 12.14
C ARG A 110 6.37 14.56 13.34
N ASP A 111 5.23 14.71 14.01
CA ASP A 111 4.84 13.95 15.21
C ASP A 111 3.63 13.03 14.94
N GLY A 112 3.61 12.42 13.76
CA GLY A 112 2.47 11.65 13.26
C GLY A 112 2.14 10.42 14.10
N CYS A 113 3.13 9.83 14.77
CA CYS A 113 2.95 8.61 15.56
C CYS A 113 2.01 8.78 16.76
N ASN A 114 1.98 9.98 17.34
CA ASN A 114 1.14 10.34 18.49
C ASN A 114 -0.18 11.00 18.07
N SER A 115 -0.37 11.30 16.78
CA SER A 115 -1.59 11.96 16.33
C SER A 115 -2.81 11.07 16.57
N THR A 116 -3.75 11.60 17.36
CA THR A 116 -5.08 11.04 17.56
C THR A 116 -6.14 11.69 16.67
N SER A 117 -5.76 12.72 15.90
CA SER A 117 -6.60 13.35 14.87
C SER A 117 -6.64 12.51 13.59
N CYS A 118 -7.60 12.76 12.68
CA CYS A 118 -7.66 12.12 11.36
C CYS A 118 -6.58 12.61 10.37
N GLY A 119 -5.56 13.31 10.88
CA GLY A 119 -4.44 13.81 10.10
C GLY A 119 -3.78 12.71 9.28
N PRO A 120 -3.08 11.72 9.87
CA PRO A 120 -2.49 10.63 9.10
C PRO A 120 -3.51 9.53 8.79
N ASN A 121 -3.53 9.07 7.52
CA ASN A 121 -4.31 7.92 7.06
C ASN A 121 -3.44 6.67 6.80
N PHE A 122 -2.11 6.77 6.96
CA PHE A 122 -1.17 5.65 6.97
C PHE A 122 -0.16 5.78 8.12
N CYS A 123 0.08 4.67 8.81
CA CYS A 123 1.10 4.52 9.85
C CYS A 123 2.29 3.73 9.28
N CYS A 124 3.50 4.27 9.42
CA CYS A 124 4.73 3.55 9.09
C CYS A 124 5.24 2.81 10.31
N CYS A 125 5.09 1.49 10.27
CA CYS A 125 5.49 0.59 11.33
C CYS A 125 6.79 -0.10 10.96
N LYS A 126 7.68 -0.27 11.94
CA LYS A 126 8.87 -1.10 11.81
C LYS A 126 8.91 -2.20 12.87
N ALA A 127 9.52 -3.30 12.49
CA ALA A 127 9.94 -4.39 13.34
C ALA A 127 11.37 -4.80 12.98
#